data_AF-A0A2T4X7E5-F1
#
_entry.id   AF-A0A2T4X7E5-F1
#
_cell.length_a   1.000
_cell.length_b   1.000
_cell.length_c   1.000
_cell.angle_alpha   90.00
_cell.angle_beta   90.00
_cell.angle_gamma   90.00
#
_symmetry.space_group_name_H-M   'P 1'
#
loop_
_entity.id
_entity.type
_entity.pdbx_description
1 polymer ?
#
loop_
_entity_poly.entity_id
_entity_poly.type
_entity_poly.pdbx_seq_one_letter_code
_entity_poly.pdbx_strand_id
1 'polypeptide(L)'
;MKAYVRALSSGEWFGGWAPVAAEMLWESNKQALLRLVEEDLEAGDEYEFYIKGSLLLCLWDDGVWKAVHGVSPDAGVEDIHPAMIVLPE
;
A
#
# COMPACT_ATOMS: atom_id res chain seq x y z
N MET A 1 9.79 5.81 -3.68
CA MET A 1 9.99 4.43 -3.20
C MET A 1 9.04 3.50 -3.93
N LYS A 2 9.42 2.24 -4.18
CA LYS A 2 8.55 1.26 -4.84
C LYS A 2 7.84 0.41 -3.79
N ALA A 3 6.52 0.54 -3.73
CA ALA A 3 5.65 -0.30 -2.93
C ALA A 3 5.02 -1.38 -3.82
N TYR A 4 4.74 -2.53 -3.22
CA TYR A 4 3.96 -3.59 -3.85
C TYR A 4 2.73 -3.82 -3.00
N VAL A 5 1.56 -3.75 -3.62
CA VAL A 5 0.27 -3.94 -2.94
C VAL A 5 -0.38 -5.24 -3.38
N ARG A 6 -1.09 -5.86 -2.44
CA ARG A 6 -1.97 -6.99 -2.68
C ARG A 6 -3.29 -6.78 -1.96
N ALA A 7 -4.38 -7.17 -2.62
CA ALA A 7 -5.72 -7.01 -2.10
C ALA A 7 -6.14 -8.20 -1.24
N LEU A 8 -6.81 -7.91 -0.13
CA LEU A 8 -7.58 -8.89 0.65
C LEU A 8 -9.06 -8.68 0.34
N SER A 9 -9.75 -9.72 -0.11
CA SER A 9 -11.21 -9.71 -0.27
C SER A 9 -11.80 -10.87 0.51
N SER A 10 -12.75 -10.59 1.41
CA SER A 10 -13.44 -11.62 2.21
C SER A 10 -12.51 -12.56 2.99
N GLY A 11 -11.34 -12.08 3.43
CA GLY A 11 -10.35 -12.88 4.15
C GLY A 11 -9.41 -13.71 3.27
N GLU A 12 -9.55 -13.65 1.94
CA GLU A 12 -8.66 -14.31 0.98
C GLU A 12 -7.81 -13.29 0.22
N TRP A 13 -6.53 -13.61 0.03
CA TRP A 13 -5.63 -12.81 -0.78
C TRP A 13 -5.90 -13.05 -2.26
N PHE A 14 -6.32 -12.00 -2.98
CA PHE A 14 -6.64 -12.08 -4.40
C PHE A 14 -5.62 -11.29 -5.24
N GLY A 15 -5.38 -11.75 -6.47
CA GLY A 15 -4.47 -11.12 -7.42
C GLY A 15 -2.97 -11.34 -7.14
N GLY A 16 -2.16 -10.85 -8.08
CA GLY A 16 -0.70 -10.73 -7.93
C GLY A 16 -0.29 -9.47 -7.17
N TRP A 17 1.01 -9.29 -6.96
CA TRP A 17 1.56 -8.07 -6.40
C TRP A 17 1.59 -6.98 -7.48
N ALA A 18 0.89 -5.87 -7.25
CA ALA A 18 0.90 -4.71 -8.13
C ALA A 18 1.97 -3.71 -7.66
N PRO A 19 2.89 -3.25 -8.53
CA PRO A 19 3.80 -2.17 -8.20
C PRO A 19 3.01 -0.86 -8.12
N VAL A 20 3.29 -0.07 -7.07
CA VAL A 20 2.75 1.26 -6.89
C VAL A 20 3.83 2.18 -6.33
N ALA A 21 3.78 3.45 -6.71
CA ALA A 21 4.63 4.45 -6.11
C ALA A 21 4.11 4.82 -4.71
N ALA A 22 5.04 5.00 -3.77
CA ALA A 22 4.75 5.48 -2.44
C ALA A 22 5.73 6.57 -2.01
N GLU A 23 5.21 7.53 -1.26
CA GLU A 23 5.94 8.62 -0.62
C GLU A 23 5.98 8.38 0.89
N MET A 24 7.15 8.52 1.50
CA MET A 24 7.29 8.47 2.96
C MET A 24 7.02 9.86 3.54
N LEU A 25 5.96 9.97 4.32
CA LEU A 25 5.57 11.22 4.98
C LEU A 25 6.23 11.39 6.35
N TRP A 26 6.49 10.27 7.02
CA TRP A 26 7.10 10.24 8.34
C TRP A 26 7.76 8.89 8.59
N GLU A 27 8.87 8.91 9.32
CA GLU A 27 9.57 7.71 9.80
C GLU A 27 10.07 7.95 11.24
N SER A 28 9.87 6.95 12.10
CA SER A 28 10.53 6.89 13.40
C SER A 28 10.59 5.45 13.89
N ASN A 29 11.75 5.03 14.41
CA ASN A 29 11.90 3.78 15.17
C ASN A 29 11.18 2.56 14.56
N LYS A 30 11.56 2.15 13.34
CA LYS A 30 10.95 1.02 12.63
C LYS A 30 9.45 1.19 12.36
N GLN A 31 8.95 2.41 12.33
CA GLN A 31 7.58 2.74 11.94
C GLN A 31 7.63 3.81 10.86
N ALA A 32 6.74 3.73 9.88
CA ALA A 32 6.64 4.72 8.82
C ALA A 32 5.18 5.00 8.47
N LEU A 33 4.89 6.25 8.11
CA LEU A 33 3.65 6.64 7.45
C LEU A 33 3.96 6.84 5.98
N LEU A 34 3.34 6.03 5.13
CA LEU A 34 3.48 6.11 3.69
C LEU A 34 2.18 6.61 3.07
N ARG A 35 2.28 7.34 1.97
CA ARG A 35 1.16 7.72 1.12
C ARG A 35 1.31 7.07 -0.25
N LEU A 36 0.27 6.38 -0.70
CA LEU A 36 0.20 5.91 -2.08
C LEU A 36 0.10 7.11 -3.02
N VAL A 37 1.01 7.17 -3.99
CA VAL A 37 1.00 8.16 -5.05
C VAL A 37 0.68 7.49 -6.38
N GLU A 38 0.25 8.30 -7.33
CA GLU A 38 -0.01 7.82 -8.68
C GLU A 38 1.32 7.46 -9.34
N GLU A 39 1.39 6.24 -9.89
CA GLU A 39 2.37 5.92 -10.92
C GLU A 39 1.60 5.90 -12.26
N ASP A 40 2.31 6.15 -13.37
CA ASP A 40 1.79 5.93 -14.72
C ASP A 40 1.56 4.42 -14.91
N LEU A 41 0.50 3.89 -14.31
CA LEU A 41 0.01 2.55 -14.63
C LEU A 41 -0.42 2.59 -16.10
N GLU A 42 0.13 1.69 -16.90
CA GLU A 42 -0.43 1.47 -18.23
C GLU A 42 -1.90 1.07 -18.04
N ALA A 43 -2.81 1.68 -18.81
CA ALA A 43 -4.26 1.52 -18.69
C ALA A 43 -4.79 0.07 -18.83
N GLY A 44 -3.91 -0.92 -19.05
CA GLY A 44 -4.22 -2.35 -19.01
C GLY A 44 -4.04 -3.01 -17.63
N ASP A 45 -3.40 -2.32 -16.69
CA ASP A 45 -3.13 -2.76 -15.32
C ASP A 45 -4.07 -2.06 -14.34
N GLU A 46 -5.37 -2.02 -14.65
CA GLU A 46 -6.40 -1.49 -13.75
C GLU A 46 -6.54 -2.40 -12.51
N TYR A 47 -5.66 -2.22 -11.54
CA TYR A 47 -5.81 -2.81 -10.22
C TYR A 47 -6.84 -1.98 -9.45
N GLU A 48 -8.12 -2.40 -9.49
CA GLU A 48 -9.25 -1.76 -8.79
C GLU A 48 -9.11 -1.70 -7.25
N PHE A 49 -7.98 -2.14 -6.69
CA PHE A 49 -7.86 -2.50 -5.27
C PHE A 49 -7.06 -1.51 -4.42
N TYR A 50 -6.54 -0.42 -5.01
CA TYR A 50 -5.88 0.63 -4.24
C TYR A 50 -6.36 2.01 -4.66
N ILE A 51 -6.46 2.91 -3.67
CA ILE A 51 -6.95 4.27 -3.88
C ILE A 51 -5.77 5.22 -3.74
N LYS A 52 -5.53 6.03 -4.77
CA LYS A 52 -4.53 7.10 -4.73
C LYS A 52 -4.74 7.97 -3.49
N GLY A 53 -3.65 8.33 -2.82
CA GLY A 53 -3.71 9.14 -1.60
C GLY A 53 -4.00 8.34 -0.34
N SER A 54 -4.20 7.02 -0.43
CA SER A 54 -4.31 6.16 0.76
C SER A 54 -3.07 6.31 1.65
N LEU A 55 -3.31 6.43 2.95
CA LEU A 55 -2.29 6.51 3.98
C LEU A 55 -2.09 5.15 4.62
N LEU A 56 -0.83 4.77 4.85
CA LEU A 56 -0.47 3.43 5.31
C LEU A 56 0.50 3.54 6.47
N LEU A 57 0.13 2.92 7.59
CA LEU A 57 1.03 2.72 8.71
C LEU A 57 1.82 1.44 8.47
N CYS A 58 3.14 1.57 8.43
CA CYS A 58 4.05 0.46 8.16
C CYS A 58 5.01 0.23 9.33
N LEU A 59 5.42 -1.03 9.51
CA LEU A 59 6.48 -1.44 10.42
C LEU A 59 7.66 -2.00 9.64
N TRP A 60 8.88 -1.70 10.07
CA TRP A 60 10.09 -2.30 9.50
C TRP A 60 10.32 -3.67 10.11
N ASP A 61 10.31 -4.68 9.26
CA ASP A 61 10.50 -6.08 9.64
C ASP A 61 11.36 -6.77 8.59
N ASP A 62 12.48 -7.34 9.04
CA ASP A 62 13.41 -8.11 8.21
C ASP A 62 13.84 -7.44 6.89
N GLY A 63 14.20 -6.16 6.95
CA GLY A 63 14.70 -5.43 5.78
C GLY A 63 13.62 -4.93 4.83
N VAL A 64 12.34 -5.05 5.18
CA VAL A 64 11.21 -4.53 4.40
C VAL A 64 10.22 -3.77 5.29
N TRP A 65 9.53 -2.78 4.71
CA TRP A 65 8.38 -2.16 5.36
C TRP A 65 7.12 -2.98 5.08
N LYS A 66 6.37 -3.32 6.11
CA LYS A 66 5.08 -4.03 6.00
C LYS A 66 3.96 -3.13 6.49
N ALA A 67 2.94 -2.87 5.66
CA ALA A 67 1.75 -2.17 6.13
C ALA A 67 0.99 -3.02 7.13
N VAL A 68 0.65 -2.42 8.27
CA VAL A 68 -0.20 -3.01 9.32
C VAL A 68 -1.59 -2.40 9.34
N HIS A 69 -1.76 -1.22 8.75
CA HIS A 69 -3.04 -0.54 8.63
C HIS A 69 -3.05 0.44 7.46
N GLY A 70 -4.24 0.69 6.89
CA GLY A 70 -4.43 1.63 5.80
C GLY A 70 -5.74 2.39 5.92
N VAL A 71 -5.72 3.66 5.49
CA VAL A 71 -6.90 4.52 5.41
C VAL A 71 -6.97 5.11 4.01
N SER A 72 -8.10 4.92 3.34
CA SER A 72 -8.40 5.57 2.08
C SER A 72 -9.29 6.79 2.32
N PRO A 73 -8.95 7.98 1.78
CA PRO A 73 -9.78 9.17 1.92
C PRO A 73 -11.09 9.10 1.14
N ASP A 74 -11.16 8.29 0.08
CA ASP A 74 -12.29 8.24 -0.86
C ASP A 74 -13.03 6.90 -0.86
N ALA A 75 -12.57 5.91 -0.08
CA ALA A 75 -13.37 4.71 0.16
C ALA A 75 -14.49 5.07 1.14
N GLY A 76 -15.74 4.68 0.83
CA GLY A 76 -16.74 4.48 1.88
C GLY A 76 -16.15 3.55 2.96
N VAL A 77 -16.74 3.52 4.16
CA VAL A 77 -16.24 2.85 5.37
C VAL A 77 -16.21 1.30 5.26
N GLU A 78 -15.74 0.76 4.16
CA GLU A 78 -15.50 -0.67 3.94
C GLU A 78 -14.00 -0.92 4.00
N ASP A 79 -13.63 -1.81 4.91
CA ASP A 79 -12.28 -2.14 5.33
C ASP A 79 -11.37 -2.57 4.16
N ILE A 80 -10.66 -1.61 3.55
CA ILE A 80 -9.54 -1.95 2.68
C ILE A 80 -8.36 -2.28 3.59
N HIS A 81 -7.99 -3.56 3.65
CA HIS A 81 -6.75 -4.03 4.27
C HIS A 81 -5.70 -4.28 3.17
N PRO A 82 -5.01 -3.26 2.66
CA PRO A 82 -3.91 -3.50 1.74
C PRO A 82 -2.78 -4.18 2.52
N ALA A 83 -2.42 -5.41 2.14
CA ALA A 83 -1.07 -5.88 2.44
C ALA A 83 -0.14 -5.12 1.50
N MET A 84 0.74 -4.32 2.08
CA MET A 84 1.79 -3.65 1.33
C MET A 84 3.14 -4.12 1.83
N ILE A 85 4.01 -4.45 0.88
CA ILE A 85 5.44 -4.60 1.10
C ILE A 85 6.11 -3.43 0.40
N VAL A 86 6.87 -2.62 1.12
CA VAL A 86 7.71 -1.59 0.52
C VAL A 86 9.15 -2.02 0.66
N LEU A 87 9.80 -2.15 -0.49
CA LEU A 87 11.23 -2.43 -0.52
C LEU A 87 11.94 -1.10 -0.23
N PRO A 88 12.85 -1.06 0.76
CA PRO A 88 13.84 0.02 0.80
C PRO A 88 14.65 -0.03 -0.50
N GLU A 89 15.13 1.11 -0.98
CA GLU A 89 16.10 1.13 -2.08
C GLU A 89 17.34 0.28 -1.77
#